data_AF-A0A250IFN1-F1
#
_entry.id   AF-A0A250IFN1-F1
#
_cell.length_a   1.000
_cell.length_b   1.000
_cell.length_c   1.000
_cell.angle_alpha   90.00
_cell.angle_beta   90.00
_cell.angle_gamma   90.00
#
_symmetry.space_group_name_H-M   'P 1'
#
loop_
_entity.id
_entity.type
_entity.pdbx_description
1 polymer ?
#
loop_
_entity_poly.entity_id
_entity_poly.type
_entity_poly.pdbx_seq_one_letter_code
_entity_poly.pdbx_strand_id
1 'polypeptide(L)'
;MCNLRRSVTLLAVLFAGAASAQIKSANPMNHVGEQHNAYLACLQKVNADGKSNPLEALVDQCGFKPEQPADEFIQEYTELMPENLLAPLSETLAPHRKAFNDKQYYFALEIERVLSTQSPEQASKSLADLENKAVQSLGRETADLAVLSGVSTARHSLLFWTQSPPARIKWWHVVLADVAGGVVGGVVGGVAGAVGLGTACSNAVAQLD
;
A
#
# COMPACT_ATOMS: atom_id res chain seq x y z
N MET A 1 0.16 61.20 -16.24
CA MET A 1 0.84 60.51 -15.12
C MET A 1 -0.02 59.32 -14.70
N CYS A 2 0.59 58.13 -14.69
CA CYS A 2 0.22 56.90 -13.97
C CYS A 2 -1.15 56.24 -14.25
N ASN A 3 -1.30 54.92 -14.37
CA ASN A 3 -0.39 53.77 -14.44
C ASN A 3 -1.27 52.59 -14.88
N LEU A 4 -0.90 51.88 -15.93
CA LEU A 4 -0.25 50.57 -15.86
C LEU A 4 -1.20 49.38 -15.66
N ARG A 5 -1.44 48.71 -16.79
CA ARG A 5 -1.96 47.35 -16.97
C ARG A 5 -1.60 46.40 -15.82
N ARG A 6 -2.58 45.63 -15.34
CA ARG A 6 -2.36 44.26 -14.83
C ARG A 6 -3.50 43.34 -15.25
N SER A 7 -3.29 42.66 -16.37
CA SER A 7 -3.99 41.42 -16.69
C SER A 7 -3.63 40.39 -15.62
N VAL A 8 -4.60 39.93 -14.85
CA VAL A 8 -4.43 38.79 -13.94
C VAL A 8 -4.71 37.54 -14.77
N THR A 9 -3.66 37.00 -15.37
CA THR A 9 -3.68 35.63 -15.89
C THR A 9 -3.71 34.71 -14.68
N LEU A 10 -4.88 34.16 -14.34
CA LEU A 10 -5.00 33.12 -13.34
C LEU A 10 -4.26 31.89 -13.89
N LEU A 11 -3.08 31.61 -13.34
CA LEU A 11 -2.28 30.44 -13.66
C LEU A 11 -3.01 29.21 -13.09
N ALA A 12 -3.75 28.49 -13.93
CA ALA A 12 -4.25 27.18 -13.57
C ALA A 12 -3.04 26.26 -13.34
N VAL A 13 -2.78 25.90 -12.08
CA VAL A 13 -1.81 24.87 -11.72
C VAL A 13 -2.37 23.55 -12.22
N LEU A 14 -2.02 23.18 -13.45
CA LEU A 14 -2.17 21.82 -13.94
C LEU A 14 -1.20 20.96 -13.13
N PHE A 15 -1.72 20.28 -12.11
CA PHE A 15 -1.10 19.04 -11.65
C PHE A 15 -1.14 18.08 -12.85
N ALA A 16 -0.09 18.08 -13.65
CA ALA A 16 0.21 16.98 -14.55
C ALA A 16 0.60 15.79 -13.67
N GLY A 17 -0.41 15.18 -13.04
CA GLY A 17 -0.29 13.85 -12.48
C GLY A 17 0.15 12.96 -13.63
N ALA A 18 1.29 12.28 -13.46
CA ALA A 18 1.62 11.14 -14.29
C ALA A 18 0.33 10.31 -14.39
N ALA A 19 -0.15 10.06 -15.61
CA ALA A 19 -1.32 9.23 -15.82
C ALA A 19 -0.98 7.83 -15.31
N SER A 20 -1.25 7.58 -14.03
CA SER A 20 -1.19 6.25 -13.44
C SER A 20 -2.14 5.41 -14.26
N ALA A 21 -1.63 4.35 -14.89
CA ALA A 21 -2.47 3.40 -15.61
C ALA A 21 -3.56 2.91 -14.63
N GLN A 22 -4.78 3.39 -14.81
CA GLN A 22 -5.85 3.12 -13.87
C GLN A 22 -6.18 1.64 -13.97
N ILE A 23 -5.92 0.88 -12.91
CA ILE A 23 -6.23 -0.54 -12.88
C ILE A 23 -7.75 -0.67 -12.88
N LYS A 24 -8.33 -1.17 -13.98
CA LYS A 24 -9.74 -1.53 -13.99
C LYS A 24 -9.94 -2.74 -13.06
N SER A 25 -10.63 -2.52 -11.95
CA SER A 25 -10.90 -3.54 -10.94
C SER A 25 -12.37 -3.51 -10.50
N ALA A 26 -12.92 -4.68 -10.20
CA ALA A 26 -14.23 -4.84 -9.54
C ALA A 26 -14.11 -4.99 -8.01
N ASN A 27 -12.89 -4.92 -7.48
CA ASN A 27 -12.61 -5.02 -6.06
C ASN A 27 -13.13 -3.76 -5.35
N PRO A 28 -14.04 -3.88 -4.36
CA PRO A 28 -14.52 -2.72 -3.61
C PRO A 28 -13.39 -1.97 -2.89
N MET A 29 -12.27 -2.65 -2.62
CA MET A 29 -11.09 -2.09 -1.96
C MET A 29 -10.02 -1.61 -2.95
N ASN A 30 -10.30 -1.50 -4.26
CA ASN A 30 -9.32 -1.02 -5.25
C ASN A 30 -8.73 0.37 -4.87
N HIS A 31 -9.56 1.23 -4.27
CA HIS A 31 -9.15 2.55 -3.81
C HIS A 31 -8.04 2.51 -2.73
N VAL A 32 -7.91 1.41 -1.98
CA VAL A 32 -6.82 1.22 -1.01
C VAL A 32 -5.47 1.15 -1.72
N GLY A 33 -5.38 0.40 -2.82
CA GLY A 33 -4.14 0.29 -3.60
C GLY A 33 -3.78 1.60 -4.31
N GLU A 34 -4.78 2.34 -4.78
CA GLU A 34 -4.59 3.67 -5.37
C GLU A 34 -4.04 4.67 -4.35
N GLN A 35 -4.65 4.74 -3.16
CA GLN A 35 -4.21 5.63 -2.09
C GLN A 35 -2.84 5.21 -1.55
N HIS A 36 -2.60 3.91 -1.37
CA HIS A 36 -1.31 3.36 -0.97
C HIS A 36 -0.18 3.91 -1.85
N ASN A 37 -0.32 3.80 -3.17
CA ASN A 37 0.70 4.28 -4.10
C ASN A 37 0.83 5.81 -4.12
N ALA A 38 -0.28 6.53 -3.96
CA ALA A 38 -0.26 7.99 -3.88
C ALA A 38 0.57 8.47 -2.67
N TYR A 39 0.36 7.88 -1.51
CA TYR A 39 1.12 8.20 -0.30
C TYR A 39 2.56 7.69 -0.36
N LEU A 40 2.79 6.50 -0.92
CA LEU A 40 4.14 5.96 -1.12
C LEU A 40 4.99 6.87 -2.01
N ALA A 41 4.41 7.41 -3.10
CA ALA A 41 5.09 8.36 -3.97
C ALA A 41 5.47 9.67 -3.25
N CYS A 42 4.73 10.06 -2.22
CA CYS A 42 5.10 11.16 -1.34
C CYS A 42 6.22 10.76 -0.37
N LEU A 43 6.10 9.61 0.32
CA LEU A 43 7.11 9.14 1.26
C LEU A 43 8.49 8.96 0.63
N GLN A 44 8.56 8.48 -0.60
CA GLN A 44 9.82 8.39 -1.35
C GLN A 44 10.52 9.74 -1.53
N LYS A 45 9.79 10.86 -1.48
CA LYS A 45 10.34 12.20 -1.62
C LYS A 45 10.71 12.81 -0.27
N VAL A 46 9.85 12.64 0.73
CA VAL A 46 9.97 13.35 2.02
C VAL A 46 10.76 12.57 3.08
N ASN A 47 10.79 11.24 2.98
CA ASN A 47 11.55 10.35 3.87
C ASN A 47 12.65 9.58 3.12
N ALA A 48 13.34 10.26 2.20
CA ALA A 48 14.35 9.63 1.35
C ALA A 48 15.59 9.15 2.12
N ASP A 49 15.87 9.71 3.30
CA ASP A 49 17.03 9.35 4.13
C ASP A 49 16.69 8.36 5.26
N GLY A 50 15.42 7.96 5.38
CA GLY A 50 14.95 6.96 6.35
C GLY A 50 15.14 7.31 7.81
N LYS A 51 15.34 8.60 8.13
CA LYS A 51 15.57 9.01 9.53
C LYS A 51 14.29 9.16 10.34
N SER A 52 13.15 9.35 9.68
CA SER A 52 11.85 9.50 10.34
C SER A 52 11.12 8.17 10.36
N ASN A 53 10.33 7.94 11.42
CA ASN A 53 9.36 6.85 11.41
C ASN A 53 8.45 7.03 10.17
N PRO A 54 8.25 5.99 9.35
CA PRO A 54 7.46 6.11 8.13
C PRO A 54 6.01 6.54 8.38
N LEU A 55 5.42 6.19 9.54
CA LEU A 55 4.06 6.62 9.91
C LEU A 55 4.03 8.11 10.31
N GLU A 56 5.05 8.61 11.02
CA GLU A 56 5.20 10.03 11.33
C GLU A 56 5.34 10.85 10.04
N ALA A 57 6.26 10.45 9.15
CA ALA A 57 6.45 11.12 7.86
C ALA A 57 5.16 11.09 7.01
N LEU A 58 4.41 9.99 7.07
CA LEU A 58 3.16 9.83 6.34
C LEU A 58 2.10 10.83 6.81
N VAL A 59 1.92 10.99 8.12
CA VAL A 59 0.96 11.92 8.71
C VAL A 59 1.42 13.36 8.54
N ASP A 60 2.63 13.68 9.00
CA ASP A 60 3.10 15.06 9.16
C ASP A 60 3.53 15.71 7.85
N GLN A 61 4.11 14.92 6.94
CA GLN A 61 4.74 15.44 5.73
C GLN A 61 3.93 15.10 4.46
N CYS A 62 3.24 13.97 4.46
CA CYS A 62 2.38 13.57 3.34
C CYS A 62 0.89 13.87 3.56
N GLY A 63 0.50 14.36 4.75
CA GLY A 63 -0.86 14.79 5.04
C GLY A 63 -1.88 13.65 5.07
N PHE A 64 -1.44 12.44 5.42
CA PHE A 64 -2.34 11.33 5.69
C PHE A 64 -3.27 11.66 6.84
N LYS A 65 -4.56 11.37 6.68
CA LYS A 65 -5.60 11.67 7.67
C LYS A 65 -6.14 10.36 8.24
N PRO A 66 -5.60 9.88 9.37
CA PRO A 66 -6.19 8.74 10.06
C PRO A 66 -7.60 9.08 10.57
N GLU A 67 -8.40 8.04 10.81
CA GLU A 67 -9.75 8.19 11.40
C GLU A 67 -9.68 8.51 12.91
N GLN A 68 -8.58 8.10 13.55
CA GLN A 68 -8.26 8.39 14.95
C GLN A 68 -7.22 9.53 15.07
N PRO A 69 -6.98 10.06 16.28
CA PRO A 69 -5.92 11.06 16.50
C PRO A 69 -4.56 10.60 15.95
N ALA A 70 -3.81 11.54 15.36
CA ALA A 70 -2.53 11.26 14.70
C ALA A 70 -1.54 10.50 15.61
N ASP A 71 -1.35 10.97 16.84
CA ASP A 71 -0.41 10.35 17.78
C ASP A 71 -0.83 8.92 18.16
N GLU A 72 -2.13 8.68 18.35
CA GLU A 72 -2.68 7.35 18.63
C GLU A 72 -2.48 6.42 17.44
N PHE A 73 -2.72 6.90 16.21
CA PHE A 73 -2.44 6.16 14.99
C PHE A 73 -0.95 5.81 14.86
N ILE A 74 -0.05 6.78 15.03
CA ILE A 74 1.39 6.56 14.90
C ILE A 74 1.85 5.53 15.93
N GLN A 75 1.43 5.66 17.20
CA GLN A 75 1.83 4.73 18.25
C GLN A 75 1.34 3.31 17.96
N GLU A 76 0.03 3.13 17.79
CA GLU A 76 -0.57 1.80 17.59
C GLU A 76 -0.01 1.09 16.35
N TYR A 77 0.13 1.82 15.24
CA TYR A 77 0.57 1.22 13.98
C TYR A 77 2.08 0.98 13.93
N THR A 78 2.87 1.70 14.72
CA THR A 78 4.30 1.39 14.89
C THR A 78 4.47 0.03 15.58
N GLU A 79 3.63 -0.28 16.57
CA GLU A 79 3.65 -1.59 17.25
C GLU A 79 3.20 -2.75 16.34
N LEU A 80 2.42 -2.46 15.29
CA LEU A 80 1.98 -3.43 14.29
C LEU A 80 2.97 -3.64 13.15
N MET A 81 4.03 -2.83 13.06
CA MET A 81 5.04 -3.03 12.02
C MET A 81 5.79 -4.35 12.23
N PRO A 82 6.04 -5.14 11.17
CA PRO A 82 6.79 -6.39 11.30
C PRO A 82 8.22 -6.14 11.79
N GLU A 83 8.66 -6.90 12.79
CA GLU A 83 10.06 -6.87 13.25
C GLU A 83 11.03 -7.29 12.14
N ASN A 84 10.66 -8.32 11.36
CA ASN A 84 11.38 -8.75 10.17
C ASN A 84 10.63 -8.31 8.91
N LEU A 85 11.03 -7.16 8.35
CA LEU A 85 10.43 -6.56 7.16
C LEU A 85 10.61 -7.39 5.87
N LEU A 86 11.51 -8.38 5.87
CA LEU A 86 11.75 -9.27 4.72
C LEU A 86 11.18 -10.68 4.94
N ALA A 87 10.44 -10.91 6.04
CA ALA A 87 9.81 -12.18 6.30
C ALA A 87 8.79 -12.53 5.19
N PRO A 88 8.59 -13.83 4.90
CA PRO A 88 7.45 -14.28 4.12
C PRO A 88 6.14 -13.72 4.68
N LEU A 89 5.16 -13.48 3.82
CA LEU A 89 3.83 -13.01 4.21
C LEU A 89 3.14 -14.02 5.14
N SER A 90 3.37 -15.32 4.91
CA SER A 90 2.91 -16.41 5.77
C SER A 90 3.44 -16.32 7.20
N GLU A 91 4.70 -15.94 7.39
CA GLU A 91 5.28 -15.73 8.72
C GLU A 91 4.76 -14.43 9.35
N THR A 92 4.66 -13.37 8.54
CA THR A 92 4.17 -12.07 9.00
C THR A 92 2.71 -12.11 9.48
N LEU A 93 1.86 -12.90 8.81
CA LEU A 93 0.46 -13.07 9.18
C LEU A 93 0.22 -14.15 10.26
N ALA A 94 1.22 -14.96 10.61
CA ALA A 94 1.05 -16.04 11.57
C ALA A 94 0.56 -15.56 12.96
N PRO A 95 1.05 -14.44 13.53
CA PRO A 95 0.52 -13.90 14.78
C PRO A 95 -0.97 -13.51 14.70
N HIS A 96 -1.43 -13.14 13.51
CA HIS A 96 -2.81 -12.72 13.23
C HIS A 96 -3.69 -13.85 12.69
N ARG A 97 -3.20 -15.10 12.65
CA ARG A 97 -3.88 -16.23 12.01
C ARG A 97 -5.32 -16.45 12.48
N LYS A 98 -5.62 -16.15 13.74
CA LYS A 98 -6.96 -16.29 14.34
C LYS A 98 -7.98 -15.28 13.80
N ALA A 99 -7.54 -14.18 13.19
CA ALA A 99 -8.41 -13.20 12.54
C ALA A 99 -8.95 -13.68 11.18
N PHE A 100 -8.38 -14.77 10.63
CA PHE A 100 -8.70 -15.27 9.29
C PHE A 100 -9.23 -16.70 9.32
N ASN A 101 -10.21 -16.98 8.47
CA ASN A 101 -10.54 -18.35 8.09
C ASN A 101 -9.58 -18.86 7.00
N ASP A 102 -9.66 -20.15 6.68
CA ASP A 102 -8.76 -20.79 5.71
C ASP A 102 -8.85 -20.18 4.31
N LYS A 103 -10.05 -19.72 3.90
CA LYS A 103 -10.27 -19.10 2.60
C LYS A 103 -9.59 -17.73 2.51
N GLN A 104 -9.73 -16.91 3.55
CA GLN A 104 -9.06 -15.60 3.64
C GLN A 104 -7.54 -15.77 3.66
N TYR A 105 -7.04 -16.72 4.45
CA TYR A 105 -5.62 -17.00 4.54
C TYR A 105 -5.03 -17.54 3.23
N TYR A 106 -5.79 -18.34 2.48
CA TYR A 106 -5.39 -18.84 1.16
C TYR A 106 -5.01 -17.71 0.19
N PHE A 107 -5.79 -16.62 0.15
CA PHE A 107 -5.48 -15.51 -0.77
C PHE A 107 -4.16 -14.82 -0.42
N ALA A 108 -3.84 -14.66 0.86
CA ALA A 108 -2.55 -14.11 1.27
C ALA A 108 -1.39 -15.02 0.84
N LEU A 109 -1.49 -16.33 1.06
CA LEU A 109 -0.45 -17.28 0.63
C LEU A 109 -0.28 -17.32 -0.89
N GLU A 110 -1.37 -17.21 -1.64
CA GLU A 110 -1.30 -17.22 -3.09
C GLU A 110 -0.66 -15.93 -3.65
N ILE A 111 -0.86 -14.78 -3.00
CA ILE A 111 -0.10 -13.55 -3.31
C ILE A 111 1.41 -13.81 -3.13
N GLU A 112 1.81 -14.39 -1.99
CA GLU A 112 3.21 -14.72 -1.72
C GLU A 112 3.82 -15.60 -2.81
N ARG A 113 3.13 -16.68 -3.17
CA ARG A 113 3.56 -17.60 -4.21
C ARG A 113 3.68 -16.90 -5.56
N VAL A 114 2.68 -16.10 -5.95
CA VAL A 114 2.69 -15.40 -7.25
C VAL A 114 3.87 -14.42 -7.32
N LEU A 115 4.07 -13.61 -6.28
CA LEU A 115 5.10 -12.57 -6.26
C LEU A 115 6.53 -13.13 -6.21
N SER A 116 6.75 -14.21 -5.46
CA SER A 116 8.08 -14.80 -5.26
C SER A 116 8.53 -15.73 -6.41
N THR A 117 7.62 -16.18 -7.28
CA THR A 117 7.93 -17.22 -8.29
C THR A 117 7.80 -16.76 -9.74
N GLN A 118 7.13 -15.64 -10.01
CA GLN A 118 6.79 -15.23 -11.38
C GLN A 118 7.51 -13.95 -11.81
N SER A 119 7.64 -13.73 -13.13
CA SER A 119 8.06 -12.43 -13.65
C SER A 119 7.02 -11.35 -13.34
N PRO A 120 7.38 -10.06 -13.35
CA PRO A 120 6.42 -8.96 -13.18
C PRO A 120 5.17 -9.05 -14.06
N GLU A 121 5.34 -9.41 -15.33
CA GLU A 121 4.24 -9.51 -16.31
C GLU A 121 3.33 -10.70 -16.02
N GLN A 122 3.91 -11.83 -15.60
CA GLN A 122 3.17 -13.02 -15.20
C GLN A 122 2.43 -12.78 -13.88
N ALA A 123 3.12 -12.19 -12.90
CA ALA A 123 2.55 -11.84 -11.60
C ALA A 123 1.40 -10.85 -11.75
N SER A 124 1.52 -9.83 -12.61
CA SER A 124 0.44 -8.87 -12.90
C SER A 124 -0.84 -9.57 -13.37
N LYS A 125 -0.73 -10.53 -14.29
CA LYS A 125 -1.87 -11.32 -14.78
C LYS A 125 -2.43 -12.23 -13.68
N SER A 126 -1.55 -12.97 -12.99
CA SER A 126 -1.95 -13.88 -11.91
C SER A 126 -2.64 -13.16 -10.75
N LEU A 127 -2.18 -11.97 -10.36
CA LEU A 127 -2.83 -11.15 -9.33
C LEU A 127 -4.18 -10.60 -9.79
N ALA A 128 -4.34 -10.26 -11.08
CA ALA A 128 -5.63 -9.86 -11.61
C ALA A 128 -6.66 -11.01 -11.56
N ASP A 129 -6.24 -12.21 -11.93
CA ASP A 129 -7.07 -13.41 -11.81
C ASP A 129 -7.38 -13.76 -10.35
N LEU A 130 -6.39 -13.62 -9.46
CA LEU A 130 -6.55 -13.83 -8.03
C LEU A 130 -7.55 -12.83 -7.42
N GLU A 131 -7.49 -11.56 -7.82
CA GLU A 131 -8.45 -10.55 -7.40
C GLU A 131 -9.86 -10.88 -7.85
N ASN A 132 -10.06 -11.29 -9.10
CA ASN A 132 -11.38 -11.69 -9.57
C ASN A 132 -11.94 -12.86 -8.73
N LYS A 133 -11.11 -13.85 -8.40
CA LYS A 133 -11.48 -14.96 -7.51
C LYS A 133 -11.80 -14.48 -6.09
N ALA A 134 -11.01 -13.57 -5.53
CA ALA A 134 -11.24 -13.01 -4.21
C ALA A 134 -12.57 -12.26 -4.14
N VAL A 135 -12.83 -11.37 -5.10
CA VAL A 135 -14.07 -10.58 -5.19
C VAL A 135 -15.31 -11.45 -5.30
N GLN A 136 -15.23 -12.59 -5.98
CA GLN A 136 -16.33 -13.53 -6.13
C GLN A 136 -16.56 -14.43 -4.91
N SER A 137 -15.55 -14.64 -4.07
CA SER A 137 -15.55 -15.67 -3.03
C SER A 137 -15.55 -15.14 -1.60
N LEU A 138 -15.14 -13.89 -1.41
CA LEU A 138 -15.11 -13.17 -0.13
C LEU A 138 -16.32 -12.23 -0.03
N GLY A 139 -16.84 -12.09 1.19
CA GLY A 139 -17.96 -11.23 1.51
C GLY A 139 -17.53 -9.78 1.77
N ARG A 140 -18.16 -9.16 2.77
CA ARG A 140 -17.94 -7.75 3.16
C ARG A 140 -17.69 -7.61 4.66
N GLU A 141 -17.35 -8.72 5.33
CA GLU A 141 -16.88 -8.68 6.71
C GLU A 141 -15.50 -8.02 6.78
N THR A 142 -15.11 -7.51 7.96
CA THR A 142 -13.84 -6.80 8.15
C THR A 142 -12.64 -7.58 7.63
N ALA A 143 -12.53 -8.88 7.95
CA ALA A 143 -11.44 -9.73 7.49
C ALA A 143 -11.46 -9.98 5.96
N ASP A 144 -12.64 -10.06 5.35
CA ASP A 144 -12.78 -10.17 3.89
C ASP A 144 -12.30 -8.88 3.21
N LEU A 145 -12.71 -7.72 3.73
CA LEU A 145 -12.29 -6.42 3.21
C LEU A 145 -10.78 -6.21 3.41
N ALA A 146 -10.20 -6.66 4.52
CA ALA A 146 -8.77 -6.60 4.76
C ALA A 146 -7.97 -7.44 3.74
N VAL A 147 -8.43 -8.65 3.41
CA VAL A 147 -7.81 -9.47 2.36
C VAL A 147 -7.97 -8.82 0.99
N LEU A 148 -9.16 -8.27 0.69
CA LEU A 148 -9.39 -7.52 -0.56
C LEU A 148 -8.52 -6.27 -0.67
N SER A 149 -8.26 -5.57 0.44
CA SER A 149 -7.28 -4.49 0.54
C SER A 149 -5.88 -4.99 0.20
N GLY A 150 -5.44 -6.10 0.82
CA GLY A 150 -4.14 -6.73 0.52
C GLY A 150 -3.98 -7.10 -0.95
N VAL A 151 -5.01 -7.70 -1.56
CA VAL A 151 -5.00 -8.03 -3.00
C VAL A 151 -4.89 -6.77 -3.87
N SER A 152 -5.66 -5.73 -3.56
CA SER A 152 -5.57 -4.45 -4.27
C SER A 152 -4.17 -3.85 -4.13
N THR A 153 -3.65 -3.79 -2.91
CA THR A 153 -2.30 -3.29 -2.62
C THR A 153 -1.25 -4.08 -3.41
N ALA A 154 -1.33 -5.42 -3.48
CA ALA A 154 -0.41 -6.23 -4.28
C ALA A 154 -0.39 -5.81 -5.76
N ARG A 155 -1.57 -5.61 -6.36
CA ARG A 155 -1.69 -5.22 -7.78
C ARG A 155 -1.07 -3.85 -8.05
N HIS A 156 -1.40 -2.87 -7.21
CA HIS A 156 -0.93 -1.49 -7.37
C HIS A 156 0.56 -1.35 -7.04
N SER A 157 1.00 -1.97 -5.95
CA SER A 157 2.39 -1.96 -5.51
C SER A 157 3.33 -2.65 -6.51
N LEU A 158 2.90 -3.77 -7.12
CA LEU A 158 3.66 -4.40 -8.21
C LEU A 158 3.91 -3.42 -9.36
N LEU A 159 2.90 -2.67 -9.81
CA LEU A 159 3.09 -1.68 -10.87
C LEU A 159 4.07 -0.57 -10.48
N PHE A 160 4.02 -0.14 -9.22
CA PHE A 160 4.89 0.90 -8.70
C PHE A 160 6.36 0.45 -8.67
N TRP A 161 6.65 -0.65 -7.98
CA TRP A 161 8.02 -1.10 -7.75
C TRP A 161 8.67 -1.75 -8.97
N THR A 162 7.90 -2.19 -9.96
CA THR A 162 8.49 -2.69 -11.22
C THR A 162 8.93 -1.56 -12.16
N GLN A 163 8.37 -0.34 -12.02
CA GLN A 163 8.79 0.84 -12.78
C GLN A 163 10.04 1.51 -12.19
N SER A 164 10.22 1.42 -10.88
CA SER A 164 11.37 1.97 -10.16
C SER A 164 11.80 0.99 -9.08
N PRO A 165 12.41 -0.15 -9.48
CA PRO A 165 12.77 -1.20 -8.55
C PRO A 165 13.86 -0.76 -7.58
N PRO A 166 13.82 -1.24 -6.32
CA PRO A 166 14.96 -1.14 -5.43
C PRO A 166 16.19 -1.83 -6.04
N ALA A 167 17.38 -1.32 -5.72
CA ALA A 167 18.67 -1.70 -6.28
C ALA A 167 19.22 -3.03 -5.68
N ARG A 168 19.14 -3.20 -4.37
CA ARG A 168 19.59 -4.34 -3.56
C ARG A 168 18.43 -5.25 -3.17
N ILE A 169 17.30 -4.68 -2.74
CA ILE A 169 16.12 -5.45 -2.34
C ILE A 169 15.35 -5.91 -3.59
N LYS A 170 14.73 -7.10 -3.54
CA LYS A 170 13.85 -7.52 -4.62
C LYS A 170 12.53 -6.78 -4.52
N TRP A 171 12.02 -6.25 -5.65
CA TRP A 171 10.72 -5.57 -5.72
C TRP A 171 9.60 -6.35 -5.01
N TRP A 172 9.59 -7.68 -5.13
CA TRP A 172 8.55 -8.51 -4.53
C TRP A 172 8.61 -8.56 -3.00
N HIS A 173 9.78 -8.37 -2.36
CA HIS A 173 9.83 -8.25 -0.89
C HIS A 173 9.10 -6.99 -0.43
N VAL A 174 9.23 -5.89 -1.17
CA VAL A 174 8.49 -4.66 -0.86
C VAL A 174 7.00 -4.92 -1.01
N VAL A 175 6.56 -5.46 -2.15
CA VAL A 175 5.14 -5.77 -2.38
C VAL A 175 4.58 -6.70 -1.29
N LEU A 176 5.33 -7.69 -0.79
CA LEU A 176 4.85 -8.55 0.30
C LEU A 176 4.67 -7.79 1.61
N ALA A 177 5.58 -6.88 1.96
CA ALA A 177 5.42 -6.04 3.13
C ALA A 177 4.24 -5.07 3.00
N ASP A 178 4.02 -4.51 1.81
CA ASP A 178 2.85 -3.66 1.52
C ASP A 178 1.55 -4.43 1.74
N VAL A 179 1.51 -5.69 1.29
CA VAL A 179 0.36 -6.58 1.46
C VAL A 179 0.17 -6.95 2.93
N ALA A 180 1.25 -7.28 3.65
CA ALA A 180 1.19 -7.57 5.07
C ALA A 180 0.60 -6.39 5.84
N GLY A 181 1.14 -5.19 5.63
CA GLY A 181 0.62 -3.96 6.24
C GLY A 181 -0.81 -3.66 5.82
N GLY A 182 -1.15 -3.84 4.55
CA GLY A 182 -2.51 -3.65 4.04
C GLY A 182 -3.54 -4.59 4.66
N VAL A 183 -3.17 -5.85 4.88
CA VAL A 183 -4.03 -6.86 5.51
C VAL A 183 -4.15 -6.61 7.02
N VAL A 184 -3.03 -6.47 7.74
CA VAL A 184 -3.02 -6.27 9.19
C VAL A 184 -3.68 -4.95 9.55
N GLY A 185 -3.31 -3.86 8.89
CA GLY A 185 -3.91 -2.55 9.08
C GLY A 185 -5.39 -2.54 8.70
N GLY A 186 -5.78 -3.31 7.68
CA GLY A 186 -7.18 -3.48 7.29
C GLY A 186 -8.04 -4.16 8.35
N VAL A 187 -7.48 -5.14 9.07
CA VAL A 187 -8.17 -5.80 10.19
C VAL A 187 -8.35 -4.85 11.37
N VAL A 188 -7.35 -4.01 11.67
CA VAL A 188 -7.32 -3.15 12.84
C VAL A 188 -8.13 -1.86 12.64
N GLY A 189 -7.89 -1.13 11.55
CA GLY A 189 -8.50 0.18 11.31
C GLY A 189 -9.07 0.38 9.91
N GLY A 190 -9.50 -0.71 9.26
CA GLY A 190 -10.21 -0.64 7.99
C GLY A 190 -9.40 0.00 6.87
N VAL A 191 -10.02 0.87 6.07
CA VAL A 191 -9.38 1.51 4.91
C VAL A 191 -8.17 2.34 5.33
N ALA A 192 -8.32 3.19 6.34
CA ALA A 192 -7.25 4.04 6.82
C ALA A 192 -6.08 3.21 7.34
N GLY A 193 -6.35 2.18 8.15
CA GLY A 193 -5.31 1.29 8.65
C GLY A 193 -4.59 0.54 7.53
N ALA A 194 -5.32 0.03 6.53
CA ALA A 194 -4.74 -0.68 5.39
C ALA A 194 -3.81 0.22 4.55
N VAL A 195 -4.25 1.44 4.24
CA VAL A 195 -3.44 2.41 3.49
C VAL A 195 -2.21 2.79 4.31
N GLY A 196 -2.40 3.19 5.56
CA GLY A 196 -1.33 3.74 6.38
C GLY A 196 -0.24 2.71 6.70
N LEU A 197 -0.62 1.52 7.18
CA LEU A 197 0.37 0.48 7.51
C LEU A 197 1.03 -0.09 6.27
N GLY A 198 0.26 -0.35 5.20
CA GLY A 198 0.81 -0.84 3.94
C GLY A 198 1.86 0.11 3.38
N THR A 199 1.56 1.40 3.34
CA THR A 199 2.49 2.42 2.86
C THR A 199 3.72 2.56 3.75
N ALA A 200 3.55 2.47 5.07
CA ALA A 200 4.67 2.52 6.01
C ALA A 200 5.62 1.31 5.87
N CYS A 201 5.07 0.11 5.77
CA CYS A 201 5.84 -1.12 5.49
C CYS A 201 6.60 -1.03 4.17
N SER A 202 5.96 -0.49 3.12
CA SER A 202 6.59 -0.26 1.82
C SER A 202 7.82 0.62 1.91
N ASN A 203 7.68 1.77 2.57
CA ASN A 203 8.76 2.72 2.74
C ASN A 203 9.89 2.12 3.60
N ALA A 204 9.55 1.39 4.67
CA ALA A 204 10.53 0.76 5.55
C ALA A 204 11.37 -0.29 4.82
N VAL A 205 10.77 -1.17 4.01
CA VAL A 205 11.52 -2.15 3.22
C VAL A 205 12.38 -1.45 2.18
N ALA A 206 11.84 -0.45 1.48
CA ALA A 206 12.58 0.28 0.45
C ALA A 206 13.79 1.04 1.00
N GLN A 207 13.82 1.36 2.30
CA GLN A 207 14.97 2.00 2.97
C GLN A 207 16.05 1.00 3.42
N LEU A 208 15.78 -0.31 3.35
CA LEU A 208 16.84 -1.32 3.50
C LEU A 208 17.74 -1.39 2.24
N ASP A 209 17.28 -0.78 1.15
CA ASP A 209 17.94 -0.68 -0.13
C ASP A 209 19.13 0.28 -0.18
#